data_AF-A0AAV7AWJ1-F1
#
_entry.id   AF-A0AAV7AWJ1-F1
#
_cell.length_a   1.000
_cell.length_b   1.000
_cell.length_c   1.000
_cell.angle_alpha   90.00
_cell.angle_beta   90.00
_cell.angle_gamma   90.00
#
_symmetry.space_group_name_H-M   'P 1'
#
loop_
_entity.id
_entity.type
_entity.pdbx_description
1 polymer ?
#
loop_
_entity_poly.entity_id
_entity_poly.type
_entity_poly.pdbx_seq_one_letter_code
_entity_poly.pdbx_strand_id
1 'polypeptide(L)'
;MKILPDYEHMNYRDVYTCLLHQYRDILGLWQPDLGPYGGLLNVVVDGFFIIGWMYLPPHDPHVNEPMRLKPVFRIHLMEKKSATVECMYGPKGPHSGQIQLVKKDEFCTKCLQTDYHRMSGGRQEEFRTWLRDDLGRTLDDIFHEHMQELILMKFIYICQYDNCLTYRRIYHPPSQPDDLVQPGFFKGTYGSHGLEIVMLSFHGTVAKATKITGDPNVPAGQPTLEIDLTRPVRLPVLDHLQNIDELTRLIMDIYDEINREQRLARSEEEGASVRVEEPLQGPSSPTKPKARQIDVQGELKPPDQQAFALPDEVMARNEDYPRSCRLCFYGTGLIAGHGFSSPERTPGLFILFDDDRFGFIWLELKSFSLYSRMRDKFQNSRPPSPEAFDEMLKAMQQWTT
;
A
#
# COMPACT_ATOMS: atom_id res chain seq x y z
N MET A 1 -23.66 7.24 4.00
CA MET A 1 -25.05 7.57 3.61
C MET A 1 -25.47 6.49 2.63
N LYS A 2 -26.44 5.63 2.95
CA LYS A 2 -27.13 4.83 1.92
C LYS A 2 -28.34 5.66 1.52
N ILE A 3 -28.45 6.00 0.25
CA ILE A 3 -29.57 6.74 -0.29
C ILE A 3 -30.24 5.77 -1.25
N LEU A 4 -31.17 4.95 -0.81
CA LEU A 4 -32.19 4.52 -1.77
C LEU A 4 -33.35 5.47 -1.51
N PRO A 5 -33.52 6.55 -2.31
CA PRO A 5 -34.82 7.17 -2.42
C PRO A 5 -35.69 6.32 -3.37
N ASP A 6 -36.99 6.29 -3.08
CA ASP A 6 -37.98 5.53 -3.83
C ASP A 6 -38.04 6.02 -5.28
N TYR A 7 -37.63 5.19 -6.25
CA TYR A 7 -38.41 5.12 -7.48
C TYR A 7 -39.69 4.40 -7.09
N GLU A 8 -40.84 5.06 -7.15
CA GLU A 8 -42.17 4.56 -6.73
C GLU A 8 -42.59 3.23 -7.39
N HIS A 9 -41.77 2.68 -8.30
CA HIS A 9 -42.06 1.48 -9.09
C HIS A 9 -40.95 0.41 -9.09
N MET A 10 -39.85 0.55 -8.32
CA MET A 10 -38.83 -0.51 -8.25
C MET A 10 -39.12 -1.55 -7.16
N ASN A 11 -39.13 -2.82 -7.54
CA ASN A 11 -39.30 -3.93 -6.62
C ASN A 11 -37.96 -4.33 -5.99
N TYR A 12 -37.87 -4.40 -4.66
CA TYR A 12 -36.69 -4.87 -3.94
C TYR A 12 -36.22 -6.27 -4.37
N ARG A 13 -37.15 -7.12 -4.84
CA ARG A 13 -36.82 -8.41 -5.46
C ARG A 13 -35.91 -8.22 -6.66
N ASP A 14 -36.21 -7.26 -7.53
CA ASP A 14 -35.44 -7.01 -8.75
C ASP A 14 -34.06 -6.40 -8.39
N VAL A 15 -34.01 -5.51 -7.41
CA VAL A 15 -32.73 -4.99 -6.86
C VAL A 15 -31.86 -6.13 -6.36
N TYR A 16 -32.43 -7.06 -5.60
CA TYR A 16 -31.69 -8.21 -5.10
C TYR A 16 -31.25 -9.14 -6.23
N THR A 17 -32.16 -9.58 -7.10
CA THR A 17 -31.86 -10.62 -8.10
C THR A 17 -31.02 -10.11 -9.27
N CYS A 18 -31.28 -8.89 -9.75
CA CYS A 18 -30.68 -8.36 -10.98
C CYS A 18 -29.48 -7.44 -10.73
N LEU A 19 -29.25 -7.00 -9.49
CA LEU A 19 -28.10 -6.14 -9.14
C LEU A 19 -27.24 -6.78 -8.04
N LEU A 20 -27.77 -6.91 -6.82
CA LEU A 20 -26.94 -7.29 -5.67
C LEU A 20 -26.43 -8.73 -5.77
N HIS A 21 -27.32 -9.70 -5.98
CA HIS A 21 -26.95 -11.11 -6.07
C HIS A 21 -26.13 -11.39 -7.34
N GLN A 22 -26.49 -10.77 -8.46
CA GLN A 22 -25.81 -10.95 -9.75
C GLN A 22 -24.35 -10.46 -9.71
N TYR A 23 -24.08 -9.34 -9.04
CA TYR A 23 -22.76 -8.71 -8.98
C TYR A 23 -22.10 -8.79 -7.60
N ARG A 24 -22.56 -9.68 -6.72
CA ARG A 24 -22.02 -9.85 -5.36
C ARG A 24 -20.51 -10.09 -5.35
N ASP A 25 -20.02 -10.83 -6.34
CA ASP A 25 -18.62 -11.30 -6.37
C ASP A 25 -17.65 -10.18 -6.77
N ILE A 26 -18.11 -9.07 -7.36
CA ILE A 26 -17.26 -7.90 -7.64
C ILE A 26 -17.24 -6.87 -6.51
N LEU A 27 -18.10 -6.98 -5.50
CA LEU A 27 -18.12 -6.04 -4.37
C LEU A 27 -16.85 -6.19 -3.53
N GLY A 28 -16.30 -5.07 -3.07
CA GLY A 28 -15.10 -5.05 -2.22
C GLY A 28 -13.95 -4.24 -2.77
N LEU A 29 -12.76 -4.52 -2.26
CA LEU A 29 -11.53 -3.81 -2.55
C LEU A 29 -10.65 -4.60 -3.53
N TRP A 30 -10.06 -3.91 -4.49
CA TRP A 30 -9.35 -4.51 -5.61
C TRP A 30 -8.13 -3.71 -6.01
N GLN A 31 -7.11 -4.41 -6.51
CA GLN A 31 -5.97 -3.83 -7.18
C GLN A 31 -6.07 -4.16 -8.68
N PRO A 32 -6.03 -3.15 -9.58
CA PRO A 32 -5.95 -3.39 -11.02
C PRO A 32 -4.57 -3.94 -11.40
N ASP A 33 -4.57 -4.85 -12.36
CA ASP A 33 -3.38 -5.40 -13.00
C ASP A 33 -2.88 -4.43 -14.08
N LEU A 34 -2.14 -3.42 -13.63
CA LEU A 34 -1.55 -2.34 -14.44
C LEU A 34 -0.02 -2.45 -14.47
N GLY A 35 0.49 -3.67 -14.65
CA GLY A 35 1.92 -3.96 -14.60
C GLY A 35 2.53 -3.52 -13.27
N PRO A 36 3.64 -2.74 -13.26
CA PRO A 36 4.27 -2.33 -12.01
C PRO A 36 3.45 -1.30 -11.22
N TYR A 37 2.47 -0.63 -11.85
CA TYR A 37 1.82 0.54 -11.27
C TYR A 37 0.70 0.21 -10.28
N GLY A 38 0.00 -0.90 -10.45
CA GLY A 38 -1.16 -1.25 -9.61
C GLY A 38 -2.24 -0.16 -9.58
N GLY A 39 -2.90 -0.01 -8.44
CA GLY A 39 -4.04 0.91 -8.25
C GLY A 39 -4.90 0.49 -7.05
N LEU A 40 -5.92 1.29 -6.75
CA LEU A 40 -6.86 0.97 -5.68
C LEU A 40 -8.29 1.26 -6.12
N LEU A 41 -9.09 0.20 -6.23
CA LEU A 41 -10.50 0.26 -6.59
C LEU A 41 -11.37 -0.25 -5.44
N ASN A 42 -12.36 0.53 -5.01
CA ASN A 42 -13.46 0.03 -4.18
C ASN A 42 -14.74 -0.05 -5.01
N VAL A 43 -15.31 -1.26 -5.12
CA VAL A 43 -16.61 -1.48 -5.75
C VAL A 43 -17.70 -1.48 -4.67
N VAL A 44 -18.60 -0.50 -4.73
CA VAL A 44 -19.62 -0.26 -3.70
C VAL A 44 -21.02 -0.27 -4.28
N VAL A 45 -22.00 -0.54 -3.42
CA VAL A 45 -23.42 -0.27 -3.72
C VAL A 45 -23.73 1.16 -3.26
N ASP A 46 -24.27 1.98 -4.16
CA ASP A 46 -24.78 3.31 -3.87
C ASP A 46 -26.13 3.52 -4.56
N GLY A 47 -27.21 3.54 -3.76
CA GLY A 47 -28.57 3.53 -4.29
C GLY A 47 -28.83 2.31 -5.19
N PHE A 48 -29.30 2.57 -6.40
CA PHE A 48 -29.53 1.56 -7.45
C PHE A 48 -28.31 1.33 -8.36
N PHE A 49 -27.14 1.81 -7.93
CA PHE A 49 -25.90 1.64 -8.63
C PHE A 49 -24.95 0.70 -7.88
N ILE A 50 -24.16 -0.05 -8.65
CA ILE A 50 -22.86 -0.54 -8.19
C ILE A 50 -21.80 0.29 -8.91
N ILE A 51 -20.89 0.92 -8.18
CA ILE A 51 -19.90 1.84 -8.73
C ILE A 51 -18.50 1.35 -8.36
N GLY A 52 -17.61 1.27 -9.35
CA GLY A 52 -16.18 1.09 -9.13
C GLY A 52 -15.50 2.44 -8.96
N TRP A 53 -15.14 2.80 -7.73
CA TRP A 53 -14.42 4.03 -7.41
C TRP A 53 -12.91 3.78 -7.38
N MET A 54 -12.19 4.37 -8.33
CA MET A 54 -10.73 4.39 -8.34
C MET A 54 -10.24 5.49 -7.41
N TYR A 55 -9.39 5.11 -6.46
CA TYR A 55 -8.73 6.00 -5.51
C TYR A 55 -7.35 6.34 -6.05
N LEU A 56 -7.10 7.63 -6.25
CA LEU A 56 -5.84 8.16 -6.76
C LEU A 56 -5.20 9.06 -5.71
N PRO A 57 -3.87 9.00 -5.52
CA PRO A 57 -3.20 9.84 -4.55
C PRO A 57 -3.36 11.33 -4.92
N PRO A 58 -3.25 12.25 -3.95
CA PRO A 58 -3.17 13.68 -4.24
C PRO A 58 -1.93 13.99 -5.09
N HIS A 59 -1.78 15.24 -5.50
CA HIS A 59 -0.62 15.66 -6.29
C HIS A 59 0.65 15.70 -5.41
N ASP A 60 1.79 15.28 -5.99
CA ASP A 60 3.09 15.29 -5.31
C ASP A 60 3.55 16.72 -4.97
N PRO A 61 4.04 16.98 -3.74
CA PRO A 61 4.36 16.04 -2.65
C PRO A 61 3.33 16.04 -1.50
N HIS A 62 2.09 16.46 -1.75
CA HIS A 62 1.09 16.79 -0.71
C HIS A 62 0.44 15.56 -0.05
N VAL A 63 1.24 14.79 0.69
CA VAL A 63 0.84 13.51 1.28
C VAL A 63 -0.32 13.63 2.28
N ASN A 64 -0.59 14.80 2.86
CA ASN A 64 -1.68 14.98 3.82
C ASN A 64 -3.04 15.27 3.17
N GLU A 65 -3.06 15.57 1.87
CA GLU A 65 -4.30 15.87 1.14
C GLU A 65 -5.16 14.60 0.95
N PRO A 66 -6.49 14.77 0.79
CA PRO A 66 -7.40 13.65 0.59
C PRO A 66 -7.15 12.94 -0.75
N MET A 67 -7.61 11.70 -0.83
CA MET A 67 -7.59 10.94 -2.08
C MET A 67 -8.51 11.59 -3.12
N ARG A 68 -8.10 11.53 -4.38
CA ARG A 68 -8.96 11.87 -5.51
C ARG A 68 -9.76 10.62 -5.91
N LEU A 69 -11.02 10.81 -6.25
CA LEU A 69 -11.95 9.74 -6.62
C LEU A 69 -12.36 9.88 -8.09
N LYS A 70 -12.23 8.81 -8.87
CA LYS A 70 -12.76 8.73 -10.24
C LYS A 70 -13.61 7.46 -10.40
N PRO A 71 -14.85 7.54 -10.89
CA PRO A 71 -15.61 6.34 -11.22
C PRO A 71 -15.04 5.74 -12.50
N VAL A 72 -14.76 4.43 -12.51
CA VAL A 72 -14.23 3.73 -13.71
C VAL A 72 -15.31 2.94 -14.44
N PHE A 73 -16.33 2.49 -13.72
CA PHE A 73 -17.55 1.91 -14.26
C PHE A 73 -18.70 2.11 -13.27
N ARG A 74 -19.91 1.98 -13.78
CA ARG A 74 -21.10 1.79 -12.95
C ARG A 74 -22.01 0.72 -13.54
N ILE A 75 -22.81 0.11 -12.68
CA ILE A 75 -23.85 -0.84 -13.03
C ILE A 75 -25.14 -0.24 -12.52
N HIS A 76 -26.12 -0.04 -13.39
CA HIS A 76 -27.37 0.60 -13.06
C HIS A 76 -28.54 -0.32 -13.38
N LEU A 77 -29.43 -0.54 -12.41
CA LEU A 77 -30.68 -1.23 -12.68
C LEU A 77 -31.69 -0.25 -13.29
N MET A 78 -32.12 -0.47 -14.53
CA MET A 78 -33.23 0.29 -15.14
C MET A 78 -34.58 -0.41 -14.91
N GLU A 79 -35.68 0.33 -15.07
CA GLU A 79 -37.08 -0.13 -14.90
C GLU A 79 -37.43 -1.41 -15.70
N LYS A 80 -36.63 -1.79 -16.71
CA LYS A 80 -36.85 -2.94 -17.61
C LYS A 80 -36.12 -4.24 -17.23
N LYS A 81 -35.86 -4.48 -15.93
CA LYS A 81 -35.41 -5.76 -15.34
C LYS A 81 -33.99 -6.26 -15.64
N SER A 82 -33.18 -5.56 -16.42
CA SER A 82 -31.75 -5.89 -16.60
C SER A 82 -30.87 -4.73 -16.19
N ALA A 83 -29.84 -5.01 -15.38
CA ALA A 83 -28.83 -4.02 -15.06
C ALA A 83 -27.93 -3.76 -16.27
N THR A 84 -27.65 -2.49 -16.55
CA THR A 84 -26.73 -2.06 -17.61
C THR A 84 -25.38 -1.72 -17.02
N VAL A 85 -24.33 -2.17 -17.67
CA VAL A 85 -22.94 -1.84 -17.31
C VAL A 85 -22.47 -0.69 -18.20
N GLU A 86 -21.99 0.37 -17.57
CA GLU A 86 -21.47 1.55 -18.25
C GLU A 86 -20.00 1.76 -17.86
N CYS A 87 -19.16 1.95 -18.86
CA CYS A 87 -17.82 2.47 -18.69
C CYS A 87 -17.91 3.99 -18.44
N MET A 88 -17.15 4.46 -17.45
CA MET A 88 -17.16 5.87 -17.01
C MET A 88 -15.88 6.62 -17.41
N TYR A 89 -14.98 5.96 -18.15
CA TYR A 89 -13.68 6.49 -18.51
C TYR A 89 -13.74 7.44 -19.72
N GLY A 90 -12.95 8.50 -19.70
CA GLY A 90 -12.86 9.45 -20.80
C GLY A 90 -13.86 10.62 -20.73
N PRO A 91 -13.70 11.61 -21.61
CA PRO A 91 -14.38 12.90 -21.49
C PRO A 91 -15.81 12.93 -22.02
N LYS A 92 -16.26 11.90 -22.77
CA LYS A 92 -17.55 11.91 -23.49
C LYS A 92 -18.72 11.33 -22.69
N GLY A 93 -18.54 11.12 -21.39
CA GLY A 93 -19.57 10.63 -20.48
C GLY A 93 -19.76 9.10 -20.49
N PRO A 94 -20.77 8.59 -19.75
CA PRO A 94 -21.05 7.16 -19.63
C PRO A 94 -21.39 6.52 -20.99
N HIS A 95 -20.84 5.33 -21.23
CA HIS A 95 -21.04 4.57 -22.48
C HIS A 95 -20.96 3.06 -22.23
N SER A 96 -21.27 2.26 -23.23
CA SER A 96 -21.44 0.81 -23.06
C SER A 96 -20.15 0.13 -22.59
N GLY A 97 -20.27 -0.62 -21.49
CA GLY A 97 -19.20 -1.41 -20.91
C GLY A 97 -19.64 -2.84 -20.58
N GLN A 98 -18.69 -3.67 -20.19
CA GLN A 98 -18.93 -5.03 -19.73
C GLN A 98 -18.10 -5.33 -18.49
N ILE A 99 -18.64 -6.21 -17.65
CA ILE A 99 -17.94 -6.83 -16.52
C ILE A 99 -17.99 -8.33 -16.74
N GLN A 100 -16.83 -8.97 -16.64
CA GLN A 100 -16.68 -10.41 -16.76
C GLN A 100 -15.99 -10.94 -15.50
N LEU A 101 -16.67 -11.83 -14.79
CA LEU A 101 -16.06 -12.61 -13.73
C LEU A 101 -15.13 -13.65 -14.36
N VAL A 102 -13.87 -13.67 -13.93
CA VAL A 102 -12.88 -14.60 -14.47
C VAL A 102 -12.81 -15.84 -13.59
N LYS A 103 -12.60 -15.63 -12.29
CA LYS A 103 -12.56 -16.66 -11.25
C LYS A 103 -12.90 -16.02 -9.90
N LYS A 104 -12.91 -16.83 -8.84
CA LYS A 104 -13.00 -16.29 -7.49
C LYS A 104 -11.88 -15.27 -7.28
N ASP A 105 -12.22 -14.11 -6.73
CA ASP A 105 -11.28 -13.03 -6.40
C ASP A 105 -10.60 -12.37 -7.61
N GLU A 106 -11.19 -12.49 -8.80
CA GLU A 106 -10.74 -11.80 -10.02
C GLU A 106 -11.90 -11.47 -10.99
N PHE A 107 -11.97 -10.22 -11.44
CA PHE A 107 -12.91 -9.79 -12.50
C PHE A 107 -12.23 -8.84 -13.47
N CYS A 108 -12.79 -8.67 -14.66
CA CYS A 108 -12.31 -7.66 -15.61
C CYS A 108 -13.42 -6.75 -16.13
N THR A 109 -13.02 -5.54 -16.51
CA THR A 109 -13.85 -4.59 -17.26
C THR A 109 -13.44 -4.59 -18.72
N LYS A 110 -14.41 -4.35 -19.61
CA LYS A 110 -14.16 -4.08 -21.04
C LYS A 110 -15.00 -2.89 -21.47
N CYS A 111 -14.37 -1.91 -22.10
CA CYS A 111 -15.07 -0.84 -22.80
C CYS A 111 -15.45 -1.31 -24.21
N LEU A 112 -16.69 -1.06 -24.64
CA LEU A 112 -17.15 -1.42 -26.00
C LEU A 112 -17.07 -0.24 -26.98
N GLN A 113 -16.73 0.96 -26.50
CA GLN A 113 -16.77 2.22 -27.25
C GLN A 113 -15.57 3.10 -26.88
N THR A 114 -14.34 2.66 -27.18
CA THR A 114 -13.10 3.37 -26.81
C THR A 114 -12.93 4.71 -27.54
N ASP A 115 -13.73 4.99 -28.56
CA ASP A 115 -13.84 6.32 -29.16
C ASP A 115 -14.32 7.38 -28.14
N TYR A 116 -15.01 6.98 -27.07
CA TYR A 116 -15.40 7.85 -25.96
C TYR A 116 -14.21 8.29 -25.11
N HIS A 117 -13.08 7.58 -25.19
CA HIS A 117 -11.87 7.88 -24.45
C HIS A 117 -11.02 8.96 -25.12
N ARG A 118 -11.27 9.20 -26.42
CA ARG A 118 -10.43 10.06 -27.26
C ARG A 118 -10.83 11.52 -27.18
N MET A 119 -9.81 12.38 -27.12
CA MET A 119 -9.96 13.83 -27.17
C MET A 119 -9.77 14.36 -28.59
N SER A 120 -10.37 15.51 -28.91
CA SER A 120 -10.31 16.13 -30.24
C SER A 120 -8.89 16.49 -30.67
N GLY A 121 -8.03 16.91 -29.73
CA GLY A 121 -6.62 17.19 -29.92
C GLY A 121 -5.72 15.94 -29.86
N GLY A 122 -6.33 14.74 -29.92
CA GLY A 122 -5.64 13.46 -29.95
C GLY A 122 -4.82 13.17 -28.70
N ARG A 123 -3.82 12.28 -28.85
CA ARG A 123 -2.98 11.79 -27.74
C ARG A 123 -2.23 12.90 -27.00
N GLN A 124 -1.90 14.01 -27.66
CA GLN A 124 -1.24 15.14 -26.99
C GLN A 124 -2.18 15.85 -26.00
N GLU A 125 -3.44 16.05 -26.37
CA GLU A 125 -4.44 16.62 -25.46
C GLU A 125 -4.77 15.65 -24.32
N GLU A 126 -4.87 14.36 -24.61
CA GLU A 126 -5.04 13.31 -23.61
C GLU A 126 -3.89 13.33 -22.57
N PHE A 127 -2.65 13.43 -23.04
CA PHE A 127 -1.48 13.52 -22.15
C PHE A 127 -1.50 14.78 -21.29
N ARG A 128 -1.74 15.96 -21.88
CA ARG A 128 -1.81 17.22 -21.11
C ARG A 128 -2.94 17.21 -20.07
N THR A 129 -4.08 16.62 -20.41
CA THR A 129 -5.21 16.46 -19.49
C THR A 129 -4.87 15.50 -18.36
N TRP A 130 -4.26 14.36 -18.68
CA TRP A 130 -3.79 13.42 -17.67
C TRP A 130 -2.74 14.03 -16.73
N LEU A 131 -1.76 14.78 -17.26
CA LEU A 131 -0.77 15.49 -16.45
C LEU A 131 -1.41 16.47 -15.46
N ARG A 132 -2.35 17.29 -15.93
CA ARG A 132 -3.07 18.23 -15.08
C ARG A 132 -3.90 17.50 -14.02
N ASP A 133 -4.65 16.48 -14.41
CA ASP A 133 -5.60 15.84 -13.52
C ASP A 133 -4.92 14.92 -12.50
N ASP A 134 -3.89 14.18 -12.93
CA ASP A 134 -3.22 13.16 -12.12
C ASP A 134 -1.93 13.61 -11.45
N LEU A 135 -1.24 14.62 -11.99
CA LEU A 135 -0.02 15.19 -11.38
C LEU A 135 -0.16 16.64 -10.92
N GLY A 136 -1.21 17.37 -11.35
CA GLY A 136 -1.41 18.77 -10.96
C GLY A 136 -0.38 19.73 -11.55
N ARG A 137 0.32 19.32 -12.61
CA ARG A 137 1.45 20.03 -13.20
C ARG A 137 1.36 20.04 -14.72
N THR A 138 2.02 21.01 -15.33
CA THR A 138 2.36 20.99 -16.76
C THR A 138 3.74 20.38 -16.97
N LEU A 139 4.11 20.05 -18.22
CA LEU A 139 5.47 19.58 -18.52
C LEU A 139 6.54 20.62 -18.17
N ASP A 140 6.22 21.90 -18.35
CA ASP A 140 7.14 23.00 -18.11
C ASP A 140 7.44 23.17 -16.60
N ASP A 141 6.55 22.69 -15.73
CA ASP A 141 6.71 22.71 -14.26
C ASP A 141 7.57 21.55 -13.72
N ILE A 142 7.97 20.61 -14.59
CA ILE A 142 8.74 19.41 -14.21
C ILE A 142 10.19 19.62 -14.62
N PHE A 143 11.01 20.09 -13.68
CA PHE A 143 12.41 20.47 -13.95
C PHE A 143 13.38 19.31 -14.17
N HIS A 144 13.01 18.08 -13.80
CA HIS A 144 13.88 16.90 -13.91
C HIS A 144 13.51 16.05 -15.13
N GLU A 145 14.41 15.96 -16.11
CA GLU A 145 14.23 15.17 -17.35
C GLU A 145 13.84 13.72 -17.05
N HIS A 146 14.54 13.06 -16.12
CA HIS A 146 14.21 11.70 -15.71
C HIS A 146 12.77 11.55 -15.19
N MET A 147 12.24 12.56 -14.48
CA MET A 147 10.86 12.55 -14.02
C MET A 147 9.89 12.65 -15.19
N GLN A 148 10.20 13.47 -16.20
CA GLN A 148 9.39 13.58 -17.42
C GLN A 148 9.34 12.25 -18.18
N GLU A 149 10.46 11.53 -18.30
CA GLU A 149 10.53 10.21 -18.93
C GLU A 149 9.64 9.19 -18.22
N LEU A 150 9.75 9.10 -16.88
CA LEU A 150 8.95 8.19 -16.07
C LEU A 150 7.45 8.48 -16.20
N ILE A 151 7.09 9.77 -16.18
CA ILE A 151 5.71 10.25 -16.33
C ILE A 151 5.15 9.88 -17.71
N LEU A 152 5.93 10.12 -18.77
CA LEU A 152 5.52 9.80 -20.14
C LEU A 152 5.37 8.28 -20.32
N MET A 153 6.31 7.49 -19.80
CA MET A 153 6.24 6.03 -19.82
C MET A 153 4.99 5.53 -19.07
N LYS A 154 4.71 6.05 -17.88
CA LYS A 154 3.52 5.70 -17.09
C LYS A 154 2.24 6.01 -17.86
N PHE A 155 2.15 7.19 -18.48
CA PHE A 155 1.00 7.56 -19.32
C PHE A 155 0.82 6.61 -20.51
N ILE A 156 1.89 6.36 -21.29
CA ILE A 156 1.82 5.50 -22.47
C ILE A 156 1.39 4.09 -22.07
N TYR A 157 1.96 3.55 -21.00
CA TYR A 157 1.69 2.20 -20.50
C TYR A 157 0.24 2.05 -20.04
N ILE A 158 -0.22 2.92 -19.13
CA ILE A 158 -1.59 2.83 -18.57
C ILE A 158 -2.65 3.06 -19.66
N CYS A 159 -2.41 3.99 -20.58
CA CYS A 159 -3.34 4.24 -21.67
C CYS A 159 -3.47 3.07 -22.67
N GLN A 160 -2.52 2.12 -22.73
CA GLN A 160 -2.70 0.94 -23.60
C GLN A 160 -3.89 0.08 -23.17
N TYR A 161 -4.27 0.15 -21.89
CA TYR A 161 -5.36 -0.65 -21.37
C TYR A 161 -6.73 -0.09 -21.76
N ASP A 162 -6.88 1.20 -22.06
CA ASP A 162 -8.18 1.84 -22.39
C ASP A 162 -9.32 1.41 -21.45
N ASN A 163 -9.04 1.40 -20.14
CA ASN A 163 -9.96 0.96 -19.07
C ASN A 163 -10.48 -0.50 -19.21
N CYS A 164 -9.83 -1.31 -20.04
CA CYS A 164 -10.03 -2.75 -20.13
C CYS A 164 -9.05 -3.44 -19.16
N LEU A 165 -9.46 -3.55 -17.90
CA LEU A 165 -8.59 -3.89 -16.78
C LEU A 165 -9.03 -5.20 -16.13
N THR A 166 -8.06 -6.00 -15.71
CA THR A 166 -8.26 -7.10 -14.76
C THR A 166 -8.02 -6.58 -13.36
N TYR A 167 -8.87 -6.98 -12.41
CA TYR A 167 -8.83 -6.57 -11.02
C TYR A 167 -8.70 -7.82 -10.16
N ARG A 168 -7.76 -7.79 -9.22
CA ARG A 168 -7.51 -8.88 -8.28
C ARG A 168 -7.86 -8.42 -6.87
N ARG A 169 -8.53 -9.28 -6.09
CA ARG A 169 -9.04 -8.91 -4.78
C ARG A 169 -7.91 -8.62 -3.81
N ILE A 170 -8.07 -7.54 -3.05
CA ILE A 170 -7.23 -7.22 -1.90
C ILE A 170 -8.12 -6.96 -0.68
N TYR A 171 -7.52 -6.94 0.51
CA TYR A 171 -8.23 -6.69 1.76
C TYR A 171 -7.57 -5.59 2.58
N HIS A 172 -8.38 -4.92 3.38
CA HIS A 172 -7.87 -4.08 4.46
C HIS A 172 -7.14 -4.96 5.48
N PRO A 173 -5.99 -4.54 6.02
CA PRO A 173 -5.28 -5.31 7.01
C PRO A 173 -6.12 -5.51 8.29
N PRO A 174 -6.07 -6.70 8.93
CA PRO A 174 -6.67 -6.91 10.24
C PRO A 174 -5.94 -6.07 11.28
N SER A 175 -6.64 -5.69 12.35
CA SER A 175 -6.08 -4.90 13.45
C SER A 175 -6.10 -5.72 14.73
N GLN A 176 -5.01 -5.64 15.49
CA GLN A 176 -4.84 -6.23 16.82
C GLN A 176 -4.69 -5.13 17.87
N PRO A 177 -5.08 -5.39 19.14
CA PRO A 177 -4.93 -4.41 20.23
C PRO A 177 -3.49 -3.99 20.50
N ASP A 178 -2.53 -4.89 20.26
CA ASP A 178 -1.10 -4.67 20.52
C ASP A 178 -0.38 -4.03 19.32
N ASP A 179 -1.09 -3.71 18.23
CA ASP A 179 -0.50 -3.04 17.08
C ASP A 179 0.01 -1.64 17.47
N LEU A 180 1.19 -1.29 16.95
CA LEU A 180 1.85 -0.01 17.23
C LEU A 180 0.96 1.20 16.90
N VAL A 181 0.22 1.09 15.79
CA VAL A 181 -0.80 2.02 15.31
C VAL A 181 -1.87 1.24 14.56
N GLN A 182 -3.01 1.85 14.28
CA GLN A 182 -4.04 1.20 13.46
C GLN A 182 -3.45 0.83 12.07
N PRO A 183 -3.49 -0.45 11.64
CA PRO A 183 -3.05 -0.80 10.29
C PRO A 183 -4.02 -0.24 9.25
N GLY A 184 -3.56 -0.10 8.00
CA GLY A 184 -4.38 0.47 6.94
C GLY A 184 -3.56 1.00 5.76
N PHE A 185 -4.20 1.83 4.95
CA PHE A 185 -3.58 2.40 3.76
C PHE A 185 -3.01 3.80 4.03
N PHE A 186 -1.85 4.06 3.43
CA PHE A 186 -1.11 5.31 3.57
C PHE A 186 -0.67 5.79 2.19
N LYS A 187 -0.67 7.10 2.01
CA LYS A 187 -0.02 7.77 0.88
C LYS A 187 1.44 7.99 1.28
N GLY A 188 2.40 7.74 0.40
CA GLY A 188 3.83 7.86 0.68
C GLY A 188 4.62 8.50 -0.46
N THR A 189 5.66 9.27 -0.15
CA THR A 189 6.54 9.87 -1.16
C THR A 189 7.63 8.90 -1.64
N TYR A 190 7.79 8.73 -2.96
CA TYR A 190 8.75 7.82 -3.61
C TYR A 190 9.62 8.54 -4.65
N GLY A 191 10.22 9.67 -4.28
CA GLY A 191 11.20 10.35 -5.14
C GLY A 191 10.60 10.81 -6.48
N SER A 192 11.31 10.54 -7.58
CA SER A 192 10.88 10.87 -8.94
C SER A 192 9.59 10.15 -9.39
N HIS A 193 9.19 9.08 -8.70
CA HIS A 193 7.95 8.35 -9.02
C HIS A 193 6.69 9.05 -8.46
N GLY A 194 6.86 10.04 -7.57
CA GLY A 194 5.77 10.80 -6.97
C GLY A 194 5.19 10.11 -5.74
N LEU A 195 3.86 10.19 -5.58
CA LEU A 195 3.16 9.54 -4.47
C LEU A 195 2.72 8.13 -4.84
N GLU A 196 2.92 7.20 -3.91
CA GLU A 196 2.41 5.83 -4.00
C GLU A 196 1.52 5.51 -2.79
N ILE A 197 0.63 4.53 -2.95
CA ILE A 197 -0.21 3.98 -1.90
C ILE A 197 0.47 2.74 -1.34
N VAL A 198 0.64 2.69 -0.02
CA VAL A 198 1.15 1.51 0.70
C VAL A 198 0.14 1.05 1.73
N MET A 199 0.14 -0.26 2.00
CA MET A 199 -0.66 -0.89 3.04
C MET A 199 0.25 -1.30 4.20
N LEU A 200 0.06 -0.69 5.37
CA LEU A 200 0.74 -1.06 6.61
C LEU A 200 -0.03 -2.19 7.30
N SER A 201 0.67 -3.29 7.59
CA SER A 201 0.14 -4.45 8.29
C SER A 201 1.13 -4.98 9.34
N PHE A 202 0.62 -5.63 10.39
CA PHE A 202 1.41 -6.15 11.50
C PHE A 202 1.39 -7.68 11.52
N HIS A 203 2.57 -8.28 11.76
CA HIS A 203 2.86 -9.71 11.66
C HIS A 203 3.68 -10.12 12.88
N GLY A 204 3.04 -10.12 14.06
CA GLY A 204 3.71 -10.33 15.33
C GLY A 204 4.70 -9.21 15.63
N THR A 205 6.00 -9.52 15.59
CA THR A 205 7.07 -8.55 15.87
C THR A 205 7.58 -7.80 14.64
N VAL A 206 6.92 -7.97 13.49
CA VAL A 206 7.31 -7.31 12.24
C VAL A 206 6.15 -6.50 11.70
N ALA A 207 6.38 -5.25 11.32
CA ALA A 207 5.44 -4.49 10.52
C ALA A 207 5.89 -4.46 9.06
N LYS A 208 4.95 -4.56 8.13
CA LYS A 208 5.22 -4.56 6.68
C LYS A 208 4.41 -3.47 5.99
N ALA A 209 5.07 -2.68 5.15
CA ALA A 209 4.40 -1.79 4.20
C ALA A 209 4.47 -2.43 2.80
N THR A 210 3.31 -2.80 2.26
CA THR A 210 3.18 -3.42 0.93
C THR A 210 2.66 -2.42 -0.07
N LYS A 211 3.27 -2.32 -1.26
CA LYS A 211 2.84 -1.40 -2.31
C LYS A 211 1.47 -1.80 -2.88
N ILE A 212 0.52 -0.87 -2.82
CA ILE A 212 -0.78 -0.97 -3.50
C ILE A 212 -0.72 -0.30 -4.87
N THR A 213 -0.02 0.81 -4.95
CA THR A 213 0.53 1.33 -6.20
C THR A 213 2.05 1.25 -6.13
N GLY A 214 2.68 1.13 -7.29
CA GLY A 214 4.12 1.03 -7.38
C GLY A 214 4.68 1.63 -8.65
N ASP A 215 5.93 1.30 -8.89
CA ASP A 215 6.72 1.87 -9.96
C ASP A 215 7.61 0.79 -10.60
N PRO A 216 8.23 1.07 -11.75
CA PRO A 216 9.06 0.10 -12.46
C PRO A 216 10.28 -0.41 -11.67
N ASN A 217 10.68 0.25 -10.59
CA ASN A 217 11.76 -0.21 -9.72
C ASN A 217 11.20 -1.14 -8.67
N VAL A 218 10.21 -0.73 -7.88
CA VAL A 218 9.53 -1.57 -6.89
C VAL A 218 8.05 -1.63 -7.24
N PRO A 219 7.59 -2.73 -7.86
CA PRO A 219 6.23 -2.80 -8.39
C PRO A 219 5.19 -2.95 -7.29
N ALA A 220 3.94 -2.66 -7.65
CA ALA A 220 2.79 -2.95 -6.82
C ALA A 220 2.76 -4.44 -6.41
N GLY A 221 2.33 -4.71 -5.18
CA GLY A 221 2.35 -6.03 -4.56
C GLY A 221 3.60 -6.35 -3.75
N GLN A 222 4.72 -5.65 -3.96
CA GLN A 222 5.97 -5.90 -3.25
C GLN A 222 6.01 -5.25 -1.85
N PRO A 223 6.67 -5.87 -0.86
CA PRO A 223 6.87 -5.32 0.48
C PRO A 223 8.00 -4.29 0.47
N THR A 224 7.64 -3.02 0.25
CA THR A 224 8.59 -1.91 0.14
C THR A 224 9.31 -1.60 1.45
N LEU A 225 8.70 -1.82 2.61
CA LEU A 225 9.34 -1.67 3.93
C LEU A 225 9.04 -2.87 4.81
N GLU A 226 10.03 -3.31 5.59
CA GLU A 226 9.85 -4.22 6.72
C GLU A 226 10.53 -3.61 7.94
N ILE A 227 9.78 -3.55 9.05
CA ILE A 227 10.18 -2.88 10.29
C ILE A 227 10.28 -3.94 11.38
N ASP A 228 11.43 -4.02 12.04
CA ASP A 228 11.65 -4.91 13.17
C ASP A 228 11.24 -4.21 14.47
N LEU A 229 10.09 -4.59 15.01
CA LEU A 229 9.52 -3.99 16.22
C LEU A 229 10.27 -4.42 17.49
N THR A 230 11.19 -5.38 17.40
CA THR A 230 12.06 -5.77 18.53
C THR A 230 13.32 -4.92 18.65
N ARG A 231 13.59 -4.06 17.64
CA ARG A 231 14.81 -3.26 17.52
C ARG A 231 14.50 -1.76 17.59
N PRO A 232 14.03 -1.24 18.74
CA PRO A 232 13.81 0.19 18.91
C PRO A 232 15.12 0.96 18.82
N VAL A 233 15.09 2.08 18.11
CA VAL A 233 16.24 2.99 17.94
C VAL A 233 16.02 4.20 18.83
N ARG A 234 16.96 4.45 19.74
CA ARG A 234 16.98 5.70 20.52
C ARG A 234 17.70 6.76 19.70
N LEU A 235 16.98 7.81 19.31
CA LEU A 235 17.59 8.90 18.56
C LEU A 235 18.56 9.68 19.47
N PRO A 236 19.69 10.14 18.92
CA PRO A 236 20.57 11.05 19.62
C PRO A 236 19.92 12.44 19.74
N VAL A 237 20.55 13.33 20.50
CA VAL A 237 20.13 14.73 20.61
C VAL A 237 20.14 15.41 19.23
N LEU A 238 19.29 16.42 19.02
CA LEU A 238 19.00 17.00 17.71
C LEU A 238 20.24 17.38 16.89
N ASP A 239 21.24 18.01 17.50
CA ASP A 239 22.49 18.40 16.82
C ASP A 239 23.26 17.20 16.25
N HIS A 240 23.21 16.05 16.93
CA HIS A 240 23.82 14.79 16.50
C HIS A 240 22.96 14.08 15.44
N LEU A 241 21.63 14.18 15.55
CA LEU A 241 20.71 13.63 14.56
C LEU A 241 20.88 14.28 13.19
N GLN A 242 21.32 15.55 13.15
CA GLN A 242 21.59 16.25 11.89
C GLN A 242 22.80 15.68 11.13
N ASN A 243 23.67 14.92 11.79
CA ASN A 243 24.81 14.25 11.19
C ASN A 243 24.44 12.85 10.67
N ILE A 244 24.39 12.69 9.34
CA ILE A 244 24.04 11.42 8.70
C ILE A 244 25.04 10.29 9.01
N ASP A 245 26.31 10.59 9.25
CA ASP A 245 27.31 9.56 9.55
C ASP A 245 27.07 8.93 10.92
N GLU A 246 26.63 9.72 11.91
CA GLU A 246 26.29 9.22 13.24
C GLU A 246 25.04 8.34 13.18
N LEU A 247 24.01 8.78 12.47
CA LEU A 247 22.81 7.98 12.24
C LEU A 247 23.13 6.68 11.49
N THR A 248 23.98 6.74 10.46
CA THR A 248 24.37 5.58 9.68
C THR A 248 25.10 4.56 10.55
N ARG A 249 26.06 4.99 11.37
CA ARG A 249 26.76 4.09 12.31
C ARG A 249 25.80 3.38 13.25
N LEU A 250 24.88 4.14 13.87
CA LEU A 250 23.90 3.60 14.80
C LEU A 250 23.03 2.49 14.17
N ILE A 251 22.58 2.69 12.93
CA ILE A 251 21.73 1.71 12.24
C ILE A 251 22.54 0.52 11.73
N MET A 252 23.78 0.74 11.28
CA MET A 252 24.65 -0.34 10.84
C MET A 252 25.10 -1.23 12.00
N ASP A 253 25.29 -0.68 13.21
CA ASP A 253 25.59 -1.48 14.40
C ASP A 253 24.46 -2.47 14.72
N ILE A 254 23.20 -2.02 14.60
CA ILE A 254 22.01 -2.88 14.77
C ILE A 254 21.94 -3.92 13.64
N TYR A 255 22.19 -3.52 12.40
CA TYR A 255 22.23 -4.44 11.25
C TYR A 255 23.28 -5.55 11.44
N ASP A 256 24.47 -5.20 11.92
CA ASP A 256 25.55 -6.15 12.18
C ASP A 256 25.26 -7.08 13.37
N GLU A 257 24.54 -6.60 14.38
CA GLU A 257 24.00 -7.44 15.46
C GLU A 257 23.00 -8.47 14.91
N ILE A 258 21.99 -8.02 14.15
CA ILE A 258 20.98 -8.90 13.53
C ILE A 258 21.65 -9.96 12.64
N ASN A 259 22.60 -9.54 11.80
CA ASN A 259 23.33 -10.46 10.92
C ASN A 259 24.19 -11.48 11.68
N ARG A 260 24.70 -11.12 12.86
CA ARG A 260 25.42 -12.07 13.73
C ARG A 260 24.45 -13.07 14.35
N GLU A 261 23.33 -12.62 14.88
CA GLU A 261 22.29 -13.49 15.46
C GLU A 261 21.73 -14.48 14.44
N GLN A 262 21.40 -14.01 13.23
CA GLN A 262 20.89 -14.88 12.17
C GLN A 262 21.91 -15.94 11.72
N ARG A 263 23.21 -15.61 11.70
CA ARG A 263 24.27 -16.58 11.40
C ARG A 263 24.43 -17.62 12.49
N LEU A 264 24.32 -17.22 13.76
CA LEU A 264 24.37 -18.14 14.90
C LEU A 264 23.16 -19.09 14.90
N ALA A 265 21.94 -18.56 14.69
CA ALA A 265 20.73 -19.36 14.62
C ALA A 265 20.77 -20.42 13.50
N ARG A 266 21.22 -20.05 12.29
CA ARG A 266 21.39 -21.01 11.18
C ARG A 266 22.42 -22.10 11.49
N SER A 267 23.51 -21.73 12.16
CA SER A 267 24.56 -22.68 12.55
C SER A 267 24.07 -23.69 13.60
N GLU A 268 23.20 -23.25 14.52
CA GLU A 268 22.56 -24.12 15.51
C GLU A 268 21.51 -25.06 14.89
N GLU A 269 20.73 -24.60 13.91
CA GLU A 269 19.78 -25.42 13.16
C GLU A 269 20.48 -26.50 12.31
N GLU A 270 21.57 -26.15 11.61
CA GLU A 270 22.37 -27.09 10.84
C GLU A 270 23.08 -28.11 11.76
N GLY A 271 23.60 -27.68 12.91
CA GLY A 271 24.23 -28.55 13.91
C GLY A 271 23.27 -29.52 14.63
N ALA A 272 21.98 -29.18 14.73
CA ALA A 272 20.95 -30.05 15.29
C ALA A 272 20.51 -31.18 14.35
N SER A 273 20.67 -31.02 13.03
CA SER A 273 20.29 -32.02 12.02
C SER A 273 21.23 -33.24 11.91
N VAL A 274 22.40 -33.22 12.56
CA VAL A 274 23.43 -34.28 12.49
C VAL A 274 23.33 -35.29 13.65
N ARG A 275 22.35 -35.17 14.55
CA ARG A 275 22.18 -36.13 15.65
C ARG A 275 21.09 -37.17 15.35
N VAL A 276 21.46 -38.25 14.66
CA VAL A 276 20.69 -39.50 14.62
C VAL A 276 21.15 -40.44 15.75
N GLU A 277 20.20 -40.68 16.66
CA GLU A 277 19.95 -41.83 17.57
C GLU A 277 21.09 -42.75 18.05
N GLU A 278 21.17 -42.91 19.38
CA GLU A 278 21.10 -44.23 20.04
C GLU A 278 20.54 -44.11 21.49
N PRO A 279 19.94 -45.19 22.05
CA PRO A 279 18.89 -45.10 23.07
C PRO A 279 19.35 -45.45 24.51
N LEU A 280 18.64 -44.94 25.53
CA LEU A 280 17.93 -45.70 26.60
C LEU A 280 17.65 -44.89 27.89
N GLN A 281 16.37 -44.96 28.29
CA GLN A 281 15.78 -45.06 29.65
C GLN A 281 15.80 -43.85 30.63
N GLY A 282 14.58 -43.39 30.97
CA GLY A 282 14.27 -42.34 31.97
C GLY A 282 14.12 -42.86 33.42
N PRO A 283 13.28 -42.28 34.31
CA PRO A 283 12.50 -41.04 34.23
C PRO A 283 12.84 -40.02 35.33
N SER A 284 12.58 -38.72 35.12
CA SER A 284 12.37 -37.78 36.24
C SER A 284 11.49 -36.60 35.83
N SER A 285 10.54 -36.32 36.72
CA SER A 285 9.38 -35.43 36.63
C SER A 285 9.68 -33.95 36.35
N PRO A 286 8.67 -33.16 35.92
CA PRO A 286 8.89 -31.85 35.31
C PRO A 286 9.05 -30.73 36.35
N THR A 287 10.23 -30.14 36.44
CA THR A 287 10.42 -28.83 37.05
C THR A 287 10.11 -27.75 36.02
N LYS A 288 8.98 -27.06 36.22
CA LYS A 288 8.53 -25.88 35.48
C LYS A 288 9.68 -24.85 35.38
N PRO A 289 9.98 -24.28 34.20
CA PRO A 289 10.83 -23.10 34.15
C PRO A 289 10.09 -21.95 34.83
N LYS A 290 10.75 -21.34 35.82
CA LYS A 290 10.27 -20.12 36.47
C LYS A 290 10.17 -19.03 35.41
N ALA A 291 8.95 -18.57 35.17
CA ALA A 291 8.70 -17.30 34.51
C ALA A 291 9.55 -16.24 35.21
N ARG A 292 10.45 -15.59 34.48
CA ARG A 292 10.96 -14.28 34.90
C ARG A 292 9.74 -13.38 34.96
N GLN A 293 9.32 -13.05 36.18
CA GLN A 293 8.39 -11.95 36.42
C GLN A 293 9.05 -10.70 35.82
N ILE A 294 8.52 -10.26 34.68
CA ILE A 294 8.63 -8.87 34.29
C ILE A 294 7.80 -8.14 35.34
N ASP A 295 8.47 -7.30 36.11
CA ASP A 295 7.83 -6.41 37.10
C ASP A 295 6.98 -5.41 36.31
N VAL A 296 5.70 -5.75 36.08
CA VAL A 296 4.71 -4.85 35.47
C VAL A 296 4.19 -3.92 36.56
N GLN A 297 5.06 -3.05 37.06
CA GLN A 297 4.70 -1.86 37.82
C GLN A 297 5.66 -0.72 37.48
N GLY A 298 5.66 -0.34 36.21
CA GLY A 298 5.99 1.01 35.79
C GLY A 298 4.84 1.47 34.93
N GLU A 299 4.04 2.42 35.41
CA GLU A 299 3.14 3.18 34.54
C GLU A 299 3.97 3.67 33.34
N LEU A 300 3.75 3.08 32.16
CA LEU A 300 4.25 3.62 30.91
C LEU A 300 3.57 4.98 30.73
N LYS A 301 4.24 6.03 31.23
CA LYS A 301 4.00 7.39 30.76
C LYS A 301 3.95 7.35 29.23
N PRO A 302 3.05 8.10 28.58
CA PRO A 302 3.05 8.18 27.12
C PRO A 302 4.48 8.49 26.68
N PRO A 303 5.02 7.80 25.65
CA PRO A 303 6.40 8.02 25.24
C PRO A 303 6.59 9.51 25.00
N ASP A 304 7.48 10.13 25.78
CA ASP A 304 7.76 11.55 25.68
C ASP A 304 8.09 11.86 24.22
N GLN A 305 7.24 12.67 23.60
CA GLN A 305 7.41 13.06 22.20
C GLN A 305 8.77 13.76 22.09
N GLN A 306 9.72 13.15 21.38
CA GLN A 306 11.07 13.71 21.22
C GLN A 306 11.13 14.60 19.99
N ALA A 307 11.94 15.67 20.04
CA ALA A 307 12.18 16.52 18.88
C ALA A 307 12.82 15.73 17.74
N PHE A 308 12.49 16.07 16.50
CA PHE A 308 12.95 15.37 15.31
C PHE A 308 13.29 16.37 14.20
N ALA A 309 14.45 16.17 13.59
CA ALA A 309 14.89 16.82 12.36
C ALA A 309 15.58 15.79 11.48
N LEU A 310 15.46 15.93 10.16
CA LEU A 310 16.22 15.11 9.23
C LEU A 310 17.72 15.48 9.27
N PRO A 311 18.62 14.51 9.03
CA PRO A 311 20.01 14.81 8.73
C PRO A 311 20.14 15.77 7.54
N ASP A 312 21.12 16.67 7.57
CA ASP A 312 21.23 17.78 6.61
C ASP A 312 21.37 17.30 5.15
N GLU A 313 21.97 16.13 4.94
CA GLU A 313 22.19 15.53 3.62
C GLU A 313 21.01 14.68 3.12
N VAL A 314 19.98 14.46 3.95
CA VAL A 314 18.83 13.62 3.60
C VAL A 314 17.80 14.43 2.83
N MET A 315 17.57 14.04 1.58
CA MET A 315 16.59 14.68 0.71
C MET A 315 15.18 14.27 1.07
N ALA A 316 14.31 15.25 1.31
CA ALA A 316 12.88 15.06 1.48
C ALA A 316 12.10 15.78 0.37
N ARG A 317 11.12 15.12 -0.23
CA ARG A 317 10.21 15.79 -1.19
C ARG A 317 9.24 16.74 -0.50
N ASN A 318 8.86 16.42 0.74
CA ASN A 318 7.96 17.23 1.54
C ASN A 318 8.72 17.83 2.71
N GLU A 319 8.84 19.14 2.75
CA GLU A 319 9.48 19.88 3.84
C GLU A 319 8.57 20.02 5.07
N ASP A 320 7.26 19.84 4.90
CA ASP A 320 6.25 19.88 5.96
C ASP A 320 6.04 18.50 6.59
N TYR A 321 7.13 17.95 7.15
CA TYR A 321 7.09 16.75 7.99
C TYR A 321 7.03 17.13 9.49
N PRO A 322 6.42 16.29 10.34
CA PRO A 322 6.35 16.55 11.78
C PRO A 322 7.74 16.68 12.42
N ARG A 323 7.92 17.70 13.27
CA ARG A 323 9.20 18.01 13.93
C ARG A 323 9.38 17.34 15.29
N SER A 324 8.57 16.32 15.55
CA SER A 324 8.67 15.50 16.74
C SER A 324 8.15 14.10 16.45
N CYS A 325 8.75 13.08 17.06
CA CYS A 325 8.40 11.69 16.86
C CYS A 325 8.18 10.96 18.20
N ARG A 326 7.43 9.87 18.16
CA ARG A 326 7.11 9.04 19.34
C ARG A 326 8.10 7.90 19.51
N LEU A 327 8.36 7.18 18.42
CA LEU A 327 9.14 5.94 18.43
C LEU A 327 9.91 5.82 17.13
N CYS A 328 11.06 5.15 17.19
CA CYS A 328 11.83 4.80 16.02
C CYS A 328 12.27 3.34 16.10
N PHE A 329 12.34 2.68 14.95
CA PHE A 329 12.71 1.27 14.86
C PHE A 329 13.66 1.05 13.69
N TYR A 330 14.51 0.04 13.83
CA TYR A 330 15.25 -0.48 12.70
C TYR A 330 14.27 -1.02 11.65
N GLY A 331 14.54 -0.72 10.40
CA GLY A 331 13.81 -1.31 9.29
C GLY A 331 14.70 -1.48 8.07
N THR A 332 14.15 -2.13 7.06
CA THR A 332 14.79 -2.28 5.76
C THR A 332 13.82 -1.89 4.67
N GLY A 333 14.33 -1.19 3.67
CA GLY A 333 13.59 -0.84 2.46
C GLY A 333 13.99 -1.76 1.30
N LEU A 334 13.02 -2.19 0.50
CA LEU A 334 13.29 -2.91 -0.74
C LEU A 334 13.61 -1.89 -1.84
N ILE A 335 14.76 -2.03 -2.49
CA ILE A 335 15.17 -1.26 -3.66
C ILE A 335 15.48 -2.22 -4.82
N ALA A 336 15.41 -1.71 -6.04
CA ALA A 336 15.81 -2.46 -7.23
C ALA A 336 16.13 -1.50 -8.39
N GLY A 337 16.87 -1.99 -9.38
CA GLY A 337 17.02 -1.32 -10.66
C GLY A 337 15.70 -1.31 -11.46
N HIS A 338 15.68 -0.55 -12.55
CA HIS A 338 14.51 -0.48 -13.42
C HIS A 338 14.11 -1.87 -13.94
N GLY A 339 12.80 -2.14 -14.01
CA GLY A 339 12.25 -3.46 -14.34
C GLY A 339 12.36 -4.46 -13.18
N PHE A 340 12.36 -3.97 -11.94
CA PHE A 340 12.56 -4.77 -10.72
C PHE A 340 13.81 -5.66 -10.78
N SER A 341 14.90 -5.13 -11.32
CA SER A 341 16.15 -5.88 -11.53
C SER A 341 17.02 -5.87 -10.28
N SER A 342 17.56 -7.04 -9.93
CA SER A 342 18.44 -7.25 -8.78
C SER A 342 17.90 -6.64 -7.48
N PRO A 343 16.69 -7.03 -7.03
CA PRO A 343 16.08 -6.46 -5.84
C PRO A 343 16.88 -6.82 -4.58
N GLU A 344 17.09 -5.82 -3.72
CA GLU A 344 17.82 -5.98 -2.47
C GLU A 344 17.21 -5.14 -1.34
N ARG A 345 17.44 -5.58 -0.10
CA ARG A 345 16.97 -4.86 1.09
C ARG A 345 18.09 -4.01 1.65
N THR A 346 17.86 -2.71 1.77
CA THR A 346 18.83 -1.77 2.34
C THR A 346 18.38 -1.31 3.74
N PRO A 347 19.32 -1.15 4.70
CA PRO A 347 19.00 -0.67 6.03
C PRO A 347 18.43 0.75 6.04
N GLY A 348 17.56 1.01 7.01
CA GLY A 348 16.97 2.32 7.21
C GLY A 348 16.36 2.51 8.59
N LEU A 349 15.87 3.72 8.83
CA LEU A 349 15.23 4.11 10.08
C LEU A 349 13.74 4.34 9.83
N PHE A 350 12.89 3.54 10.49
CA PHE A 350 11.46 3.82 10.59
C PHE A 350 11.19 4.81 11.73
N ILE A 351 10.35 5.81 11.47
CA ILE A 351 10.02 6.89 12.41
C ILE A 351 8.51 6.99 12.53
N LEU A 352 7.97 6.79 13.73
CA LEU A 352 6.56 7.02 14.02
C LEU A 352 6.37 8.44 14.55
N PHE A 353 5.63 9.29 13.83
CA PHE A 353 5.34 10.65 14.28
C PHE A 353 4.11 10.70 15.18
N ASP A 354 3.00 10.13 14.71
CA ASP A 354 1.71 10.07 15.38
C ASP A 354 0.90 8.86 14.89
N ASP A 355 -0.38 8.77 15.26
CA ASP A 355 -1.24 7.62 14.90
C ASP A 355 -1.50 7.50 13.38
N ASP A 356 -1.29 8.58 12.62
CA ASP A 356 -1.65 8.68 11.20
C ASP A 356 -0.46 8.96 10.29
N ARG A 357 0.72 9.23 10.84
CA ARG A 357 1.92 9.60 10.08
C ARG A 357 3.17 8.88 10.56
N PHE A 358 3.92 8.37 9.61
CA PHE A 358 5.24 7.79 9.83
C PHE A 358 6.19 8.19 8.69
N GLY A 359 7.48 7.97 8.89
CA GLY A 359 8.51 8.23 7.91
C GLY A 359 9.51 7.08 7.84
N PHE A 360 10.28 7.05 6.75
CA PHE A 360 11.38 6.12 6.58
C PHE A 360 12.59 6.84 5.97
N ILE A 361 13.75 6.75 6.63
CA ILE A 361 15.02 7.23 6.08
C ILE A 361 15.71 6.06 5.39
N TRP A 362 15.94 6.21 4.08
CA TRP A 362 16.70 5.32 3.23
C TRP A 362 18.17 5.73 3.31
N LEU A 363 18.99 4.99 4.09
CA LEU A 363 20.37 5.41 4.39
C LEU A 363 21.24 5.50 3.15
N GLU A 364 21.26 4.44 2.34
CA GLU A 364 22.09 4.37 1.14
C GLU A 364 21.69 5.41 0.08
N LEU A 365 20.42 5.77 0.03
CA LEU A 365 19.88 6.74 -0.92
C LEU A 365 19.93 8.19 -0.41
N LYS A 366 20.30 8.41 0.86
CA LYS A 366 20.17 9.69 1.57
C LYS A 366 18.82 10.35 1.30
N SER A 367 17.74 9.58 1.44
CA SER A 367 16.39 9.97 1.05
C SER A 367 15.40 9.73 2.17
N PHE A 368 14.36 10.56 2.26
CA PHE A 368 13.28 10.42 3.23
C PHE A 368 11.93 10.26 2.54
N SER A 369 11.22 9.19 2.93
CA SER A 369 9.83 8.97 2.57
C SER A 369 8.91 9.33 3.73
N LEU A 370 7.97 10.25 3.49
CA LEU A 370 6.91 10.59 4.44
C LEU A 370 5.61 9.86 4.05
N TYR A 371 4.92 9.31 5.05
CA TYR A 371 3.67 8.58 4.88
C TYR A 371 2.55 9.19 5.73
N SER A 372 1.35 9.29 5.15
CA SER A 372 0.17 9.82 5.82
C SER A 372 -1.07 8.99 5.50
N ARG A 373 -1.85 8.68 6.54
CA ARG A 373 -2.99 7.75 6.49
C ARG A 373 -4.06 8.22 5.51
N MET A 374 -4.65 7.27 4.80
CA MET A 374 -5.90 7.48 4.06
C MET A 374 -7.09 7.48 5.03
N ARG A 375 -7.88 8.55 5.03
CA ARG A 375 -9.05 8.70 5.90
C ARG A 375 -10.33 8.10 5.29
N ASP A 376 -10.23 7.64 4.06
CA ASP A 376 -11.31 7.03 3.30
C ASP A 376 -11.82 5.73 3.95
N LYS A 377 -13.14 5.53 3.90
CA LYS A 377 -13.79 4.33 4.43
C LYS A 377 -14.13 3.39 3.28
N PHE A 378 -13.49 2.22 3.27
CA PHE A 378 -13.71 1.18 2.28
C PHE A 378 -14.86 0.27 2.69
N GLN A 379 -15.78 -0.01 1.76
CA GLN A 379 -16.88 -0.96 1.99
C GLN A 379 -16.47 -2.35 1.48
N ASN A 380 -16.94 -3.39 2.17
CA ASN A 380 -16.71 -4.79 1.78
C ASN A 380 -15.21 -5.15 1.65
N SER A 381 -14.36 -4.52 2.48
CA SER A 381 -12.89 -4.58 2.38
C SER A 381 -12.23 -5.51 3.39
N ARG A 382 -12.96 -6.01 4.40
CA ARG A 382 -12.37 -6.86 5.45
C ARG A 382 -12.07 -8.26 4.91
N PRO A 383 -10.96 -8.88 5.32
CA PRO A 383 -10.66 -10.26 4.96
C PRO A 383 -11.63 -11.20 5.68
N PRO A 384 -11.93 -12.38 5.09
CA PRO A 384 -12.78 -13.36 5.74
C PRO A 384 -12.10 -14.03 6.94
N SER A 385 -10.77 -14.12 6.95
CA SER A 385 -9.96 -14.57 8.09
C SER A 385 -8.55 -13.96 8.02
N PRO A 386 -7.74 -14.00 9.09
CA PRO A 386 -6.34 -13.58 9.05
C PRO A 386 -5.52 -14.35 8.01
N GLU A 387 -5.75 -15.66 7.86
CA GLU A 387 -5.03 -16.50 6.89
C GLU A 387 -5.33 -16.08 5.45
N ALA A 388 -6.58 -15.67 5.17
CA ALA A 388 -6.95 -15.15 3.85
C ALA A 388 -6.27 -13.81 3.53
N PHE A 389 -5.92 -13.02 4.55
CA PHE A 389 -5.12 -11.80 4.36
C PHE A 389 -3.67 -12.18 4.00
N ASP A 390 -3.08 -13.16 4.67
CA ASP A 390 -1.72 -13.61 4.37
C ASP A 390 -1.61 -14.30 3.01
N GLU A 391 -2.60 -15.10 2.62
CA GLU A 391 -2.71 -15.69 1.28
C GLU A 391 -2.80 -14.60 0.21
N MET A 392 -3.59 -13.56 0.46
CA MET A 392 -3.70 -12.41 -0.45
C MET A 392 -2.37 -11.67 -0.58
N LEU A 393 -1.65 -11.42 0.52
CA LEU A 393 -0.31 -10.81 0.47
C LEU A 393 0.70 -11.64 -0.34
N LYS A 394 0.71 -12.96 -0.16
CA LYS A 394 1.57 -13.86 -0.94
C LYS A 394 1.21 -13.83 -2.43
N ALA A 395 -0.09 -13.84 -2.73
CA ALA A 395 -0.57 -13.73 -4.11
C ALA A 395 -0.13 -12.40 -4.74
N MET A 396 -0.30 -11.27 -4.04
CA MET A 396 0.10 -9.94 -4.51
C MET A 396 1.58 -9.90 -4.94
N GLN A 397 2.47 -10.47 -4.13
CA GLN A 397 3.90 -10.51 -4.44
C GLN A 397 4.19 -11.32 -5.71
N GLN A 398 3.46 -12.42 -5.92
CA GLN A 398 3.60 -13.29 -7.09
C GLN A 398 3.06 -12.67 -8.39
N TRP A 399 2.23 -11.64 -8.32
CA TRP A 399 1.68 -11.00 -9.52
C TRP A 399 2.71 -10.18 -10.28
N THR A 400 3.76 -9.74 -9.59
CA THR A 400 4.75 -8.80 -10.11
C THR A 400 6.20 -9.28 -9.93
N THR A 401 6.38 -10.57 -9.62
CA THR A 401 7.71 -11.22 -9.61
C THR A 401 8.10 -11.78 -10.97
#